data_AF-A0A9W4SS65-F1
#
_entry.id   AF-A0A9W4SS65-F1
#
_cell.length_a   1.000
_cell.length_b   1.000
_cell.length_c   1.000
_cell.angle_alpha   90.00
_cell.angle_beta   90.00
_cell.angle_gamma   90.00
#
_symmetry.space_group_name_H-M   'P 1'
#
loop_
_entity.id
_entity.type
_entity.pdbx_description
1 polymer ?
#
loop_
_entity_poly.entity_id
_entity_poly.type
_entity_poly.pdbx_seq_one_letter_code
_entity_poly.pdbx_strand_id
1 'polypeptide(L)'
;FKLILIMASLTDDKEEIEKGIDDEKNRTRVIALAVREAMAVAFRVNQADWDAACRNILQNHLLTVEEKTTIIALLKQRESN
;
A
#
# COMPACT_ATOMS: atom_id res chain seq x y z
N PHE A 1 -4.21 -44.67 1.64
CA PHE A 1 -4.28 -43.28 1.13
C PHE A 1 -5.39 -43.18 0.11
N LYS A 2 -6.55 -42.61 0.49
CA LYS A 2 -7.65 -42.28 -0.43
C LYS A 2 -7.80 -40.77 -0.41
N LEU A 3 -7.40 -40.10 -1.49
CA LEU A 3 -7.80 -38.72 -1.75
C LEU A 3 -9.19 -38.78 -2.41
N ILE A 4 -10.21 -38.29 -1.70
CA ILE A 4 -11.55 -38.11 -2.25
C ILE A 4 -11.58 -36.74 -2.93
N LEU A 5 -11.69 -36.80 -4.26
CA LEU A 5 -12.06 -35.72 -5.14
C LEU A 5 -13.52 -35.33 -4.85
N ILE A 6 -13.74 -34.24 -4.11
CA ILE A 6 -15.04 -33.58 -4.06
C ILE A 6 -15.01 -32.48 -5.12
N MET A 7 -15.72 -32.72 -6.22
CA MET A 7 -16.19 -31.66 -7.10
C MET A 7 -17.12 -30.74 -6.30
N ALA A 8 -16.74 -29.48 -6.17
CA ALA A 8 -17.70 -28.39 -6.12
C ALA A 8 -17.67 -27.74 -7.50
N SER A 9 -18.63 -28.12 -8.33
CA SER A 9 -18.98 -27.41 -9.54
C SER A 9 -19.87 -26.22 -9.15
N LEU A 10 -19.81 -25.16 -9.96
CA LEU A 10 -20.76 -24.02 -10.02
C LEU A 10 -20.52 -22.99 -8.90
N THR A 11 -20.41 -21.68 -9.13
CA THR A 11 -20.72 -20.79 -10.25
C THR A 11 -20.33 -19.38 -9.76
N ASP A 12 -19.96 -18.48 -10.68
CA ASP A 12 -20.09 -17.01 -10.51
C ASP A 12 -18.98 -16.15 -9.87
N ASP A 13 -17.70 -16.52 -9.99
CA ASP A 13 -16.60 -15.64 -9.55
C ASP A 13 -16.28 -14.48 -10.53
N LYS A 14 -17.22 -14.10 -11.41
CA LYS A 14 -17.02 -12.94 -12.30
C LYS A 14 -17.54 -11.63 -11.71
N GLU A 15 -18.38 -11.70 -10.68
CA GLU A 15 -18.96 -10.52 -10.01
C GLU A 15 -18.15 -10.03 -8.79
N GLU A 16 -17.27 -10.86 -8.22
CA GLU A 16 -16.42 -10.45 -7.08
C GLU A 16 -15.15 -9.69 -7.54
N ILE A 17 -14.75 -9.87 -8.80
CA ILE A 17 -13.55 -9.23 -9.37
C ILE A 17 -13.76 -7.72 -9.61
N GLU A 18 -14.97 -7.27 -9.94
CA GLU A 18 -15.21 -5.84 -10.23
C GLU A 18 -15.23 -4.95 -8.97
N LYS A 19 -15.66 -5.47 -7.81
CA LYS A 19 -15.59 -4.72 -6.55
C LYS A 19 -14.17 -4.62 -6.01
N GLY A 20 -13.35 -5.65 -6.19
CA GLY A 20 -11.94 -5.63 -5.78
C GLY A 20 -11.08 -4.67 -6.61
N ILE A 21 -11.31 -4.61 -7.94
CA ILE A 21 -10.50 -3.78 -8.83
C ILE A 21 -10.73 -2.28 -8.62
N ASP A 22 -11.96 -1.84 -8.32
CA ASP A 22 -12.24 -0.41 -8.09
C ASP A 22 -11.69 0.06 -6.73
N ASP A 23 -11.84 -0.75 -5.68
CA ASP A 23 -11.20 -0.49 -4.38
C ASP A 23 -9.67 -0.54 -4.48
N GLU A 24 -9.09 -1.43 -5.27
CA GLU A 24 -7.64 -1.57 -5.44
C GLU A 24 -7.02 -0.48 -6.33
N LYS A 25 -7.74 -0.02 -7.37
CA LYS A 25 -7.38 1.21 -8.12
C LYS A 25 -7.43 2.44 -7.23
N ASN A 26 -8.44 2.53 -6.38
CA ASN A 26 -8.56 3.61 -5.40
C ASN A 26 -7.42 3.52 -4.37
N ARG A 27 -7.06 2.31 -3.94
CA ARG A 27 -5.97 2.06 -2.99
C ARG A 27 -4.60 2.44 -3.53
N THR A 28 -4.30 2.04 -4.76
CA THR A 28 -3.06 2.40 -5.45
C THR A 28 -2.93 3.92 -5.58
N ARG A 29 -4.03 4.60 -5.90
CA ARG A 29 -4.07 6.06 -5.99
C ARG A 29 -3.85 6.72 -4.62
N VAL A 30 -4.48 6.22 -3.56
CA VAL A 30 -4.28 6.71 -2.18
C VAL A 30 -2.82 6.56 -1.75
N ILE A 31 -2.22 5.38 -1.98
CA ILE A 31 -0.81 5.12 -1.67
C ILE A 31 0.10 6.06 -2.47
N ALA A 32 -0.10 6.18 -3.78
CA ALA A 32 0.71 7.05 -4.63
C ALA A 32 0.62 8.52 -4.23
N LEU A 33 -0.57 9.00 -3.83
CA LEU A 33 -0.77 10.35 -3.29
C LEU A 33 0.02 10.56 -2.00
N ALA A 34 -0.13 9.65 -1.04
CA ALA A 34 0.56 9.74 0.25
C ALA A 34 2.08 9.73 0.07
N VAL A 35 2.60 8.86 -0.80
CA VAL A 35 4.03 8.80 -1.12
C VAL A 35 4.50 10.07 -1.80
N ARG A 36 3.74 10.62 -2.76
CA ARG A 36 4.09 11.88 -3.43
C ARG A 36 4.17 13.05 -2.46
N GLU A 37 3.23 13.14 -1.52
CA GLU A 37 3.22 14.18 -0.49
C GLU A 37 4.39 14.03 0.48
N ALA A 38 4.65 12.83 0.96
CA ALA A 38 5.82 12.54 1.79
C ALA A 38 7.12 12.87 1.06
N MET A 39 7.22 12.54 -0.23
CA MET A 39 8.41 12.83 -1.02
C MET A 39 8.60 14.33 -1.30
N ALA A 40 7.52 15.09 -1.44
CA ALA A 40 7.60 16.54 -1.58
C ALA A 40 8.18 17.21 -0.32
N VAL A 41 7.94 16.63 0.85
CA VAL A 41 8.54 17.06 2.13
C VAL A 41 10.01 16.65 2.20
N ALA A 42 10.34 15.40 1.86
CA ALA A 42 11.70 14.86 1.90
C ALA A 42 12.65 15.36 0.78
N PHE A 43 12.17 16.17 -0.18
CA PHE A 43 12.99 16.66 -1.29
C PHE A 43 14.09 17.66 -0.84
N ARG A 44 14.04 18.14 0.40
CA ARG A 44 15.09 18.94 1.03
C ARG A 44 16.01 17.97 1.79
N VAL A 45 17.30 17.99 1.49
CA VAL A 45 18.26 16.87 1.64
C VAL A 45 18.64 16.53 3.11
N ASN A 46 17.86 17.00 4.10
CA ASN A 46 18.22 16.86 5.51
C ASN A 46 17.47 15.68 6.16
N GLN A 47 18.09 15.00 7.14
CA GLN A 47 17.43 13.92 7.89
C GLN A 47 16.12 14.38 8.56
N ALA A 48 16.04 15.65 8.97
CA ALA A 48 14.83 16.22 9.53
C ALA A 48 13.63 16.18 8.56
N ASP A 49 13.89 16.31 7.26
CA ASP A 49 12.86 16.29 6.21
C ASP A 49 12.41 14.85 5.91
N TRP A 50 13.31 13.87 6.03
CA TRP A 50 12.98 12.45 5.97
C TRP A 50 12.12 12.00 7.16
N ASP A 51 12.45 12.44 8.36
CA ASP A 51 11.63 12.20 9.55
C ASP A 51 10.25 12.86 9.43
N ALA A 52 10.18 14.05 8.82
CA ALA A 52 8.92 14.74 8.56
C ALA A 52 8.06 13.96 7.54
N ALA A 53 8.67 13.41 6.50
CA ALA A 53 7.98 12.55 5.54
C ALA A 53 7.45 11.27 6.20
N CYS A 54 8.24 10.61 7.04
CA CYS A 54 7.80 9.42 7.80
C CYS A 54 6.63 9.74 8.72
N ARG A 55 6.68 10.87 9.44
CA ARG A 55 5.56 11.34 10.28
C ARG A 55 4.29 11.60 9.47
N ASN A 56 4.42 12.19 8.28
CA ASN A 56 3.28 12.46 7.40
C ASN A 56 2.58 11.15 6.98
N ILE A 57 3.34 10.13 6.59
CA ILE A 57 2.81 8.79 6.29
C ILE A 57 2.12 8.16 7.50
N LEU A 58 2.72 8.23 8.69
CA LEU A 58 2.14 7.67 9.91
C LEU A 58 0.80 8.32 10.28
N GLN A 59 0.66 9.62 10.05
CA GLN A 59 -0.55 10.40 10.33
C GLN A 59 -1.65 10.21 9.27
N ASN A 60 -1.35 9.60 8.12
CA ASN A 60 -2.34 9.40 7.06
C ASN A 60 -3.37 8.33 7.49
N HIS A 61 -4.63 8.74 7.72
CA HIS A 61 -5.70 7.85 8.19
C HIS A 61 -6.26 6.95 7.09
N LEU A 62 -5.94 7.23 5.82
CA LEU A 62 -6.38 6.43 4.69
C LEU A 62 -5.50 5.19 4.50
N LEU A 63 -4.27 5.21 5.00
CA LEU A 63 -3.35 4.08 4.91
C LEU A 63 -3.58 3.06 6.03
N THR A 64 -3.48 1.77 5.70
CA THR A 64 -3.40 0.73 6.73
C THR A 64 -2.04 0.76 7.44
N VAL A 65 -1.97 0.09 8.59
CA VAL A 65 -0.70 -0.07 9.35
C VAL A 65 0.37 -0.75 8.48
N GLU A 66 -0.02 -1.74 7.69
CA GLU A 66 0.89 -2.45 6.78
C GLU A 66 1.43 -1.53 5.69
N GLU A 67 0.57 -0.74 5.03
CA GLU A 67 1.00 0.21 4.00
C GLU A 67 1.93 1.29 4.56
N LYS A 68 1.62 1.84 5.74
CA LYS A 68 2.50 2.80 6.41
C LYS A 68 3.88 2.21 6.64
N THR A 69 3.93 0.98 7.16
CA THR A 69 5.19 0.29 7.46
C THR A 69 5.98 0.02 6.19
N THR A 70 5.34 -0.47 5.14
CA THR A 70 5.96 -0.76 3.84
C THR A 70 6.48 0.51 3.18
N ILE A 71 5.70 1.59 3.14
CA ILE A 71 6.12 2.87 2.56
C ILE A 71 7.33 3.44 3.31
N ILE A 72 7.32 3.43 4.65
CA ILE A 72 8.44 3.93 5.46
C ILE A 72 9.70 3.10 5.23
N ALA A 73 9.58 1.77 5.15
CA ALA A 73 10.70 0.88 4.85
C ALA A 73 11.33 1.23 3.48
N LEU A 74 10.50 1.46 2.45
CA LEU A 74 10.96 1.84 1.12
C LEU A 74 11.60 3.25 1.10
N LEU A 75 11.05 4.21 1.85
CA LEU A 75 11.65 5.55 1.97
C LEU A 75 13.04 5.50 2.62
N LYS A 76 13.20 4.70 3.69
CA LYS A 76 14.51 4.48 4.35
C LYS A 76 15.52 3.76 3.45
N GLN A 77 15.05 2.79 2.66
CA GLN A 77 15.91 2.11 1.68
C GLN A 77 16.42 3.08 0.60
N ARG A 78 15.61 4.06 0.21
CA ARG A 78 16.00 5.11 -0.73
C ARG A 78 16.98 6.11 -0.15
N GLU A 79 16.90 6.43 1.14
CA GLU A 79 17.90 7.28 1.83
C GLU A 79 19.29 6.62 1.85
N SER A 80 19.34 5.29 1.96
CA SER A 80 20.60 4.54 2.08
C SER A 80 21.30 4.24 0.74
N ASN A 81 20.68 4.53 -0.40
CA ASN A 81 21.21 4.32 -1.76
C ASN A 81 21.59 5.66 -2.41
#